data_AF-A0A381R554-F1
#
_entry.id   AF-A0A381R554-F1
#
_cell.length_a   1.000
_cell.length_b   1.000
_cell.length_c   1.000
_cell.angle_alpha   90.00
_cell.angle_beta   90.00
_cell.angle_gamma   90.00
#
_symmetry.space_group_name_H-M   'P 1'
#
loop_
_entity.id
_entity.type
_entity.pdbx_description
1 polymer ?
#
loop_
_entity_poly.entity_id
_entity_poly.type
_entity_poly.pdbx_seq_one_letter_code
_entity_poly.pdbx_strand_id
1 'polypeptide(L)'
;VAIGEDSVIESHVVIKGKTTIGSENHIYSFASIGDDPQDKKYNNEDTSVEIGNRNTIREYTSINKGTTQDVGTTRLGDDNWIMAYVHIAHDCQVGSNTIFANNTTLAGHVIVGDYVIFGGFSGAHQFCKIGAHSFLGMYSGVARDLPPYVIVMGQPAEPRGINLEGLKRRDFNSDQIRNIKTAYKYLYMSELRLEEAISKIQTIEDIAGEMTTLFEFLQDSTRGIVRKN
;
A
#
# COMPACT_ATOMS: atom_id res chain seq x y z
N VAL A 1 -1.75 25.05 -3.99
CA VAL A 1 -1.33 23.94 -4.87
C VAL A 1 0.06 24.26 -5.40
N ALA A 2 0.99 23.33 -5.28
CA ALA A 2 2.32 23.39 -5.87
C ALA A 2 2.55 22.14 -6.73
N ILE A 3 3.08 22.31 -7.94
CA ILE A 3 3.33 21.24 -8.91
C ILE A 3 4.77 21.36 -9.38
N GLY A 4 5.52 20.27 -9.30
CA GLY A 4 6.92 20.19 -9.72
C GLY A 4 7.10 20.23 -11.23
N GLU A 5 8.35 20.39 -11.65
CA GLU A 5 8.74 20.49 -13.05
C GLU A 5 8.39 19.22 -13.83
N ASP A 6 8.20 19.38 -15.15
CA ASP A 6 7.92 18.30 -16.10
C ASP A 6 6.71 17.41 -15.78
N SER A 7 5.85 17.81 -14.84
CA SER A 7 4.58 17.15 -14.59
C SER A 7 3.54 17.54 -15.64
N VAL A 8 2.81 16.54 -16.15
CA VAL A 8 1.76 16.70 -17.16
C VAL A 8 0.40 16.53 -16.49
N ILE A 9 -0.44 17.56 -16.61
CA ILE A 9 -1.82 17.57 -16.11
C ILE A 9 -2.76 17.58 -17.31
N GLU A 10 -3.49 16.49 -17.51
CA GLU A 10 -4.42 16.34 -18.62
C GLU A 10 -5.69 17.17 -18.43
N SER A 11 -6.49 17.25 -19.51
CA SER A 11 -7.77 17.97 -19.50
C SER A 11 -8.71 17.47 -18.39
N HIS A 12 -9.48 18.37 -17.79
CA HIS A 12 -10.50 18.06 -16.78
C HIS A 12 -10.00 17.41 -15.47
N VAL A 13 -8.74 17.62 -15.11
CA VAL A 13 -8.23 17.29 -13.77
C VAL A 13 -8.60 18.40 -12.78
N VAL A 14 -9.01 18.03 -11.56
CA VAL A 14 -9.26 18.97 -10.46
C VAL A 14 -8.23 18.74 -9.37
N ILE A 15 -7.43 19.78 -9.08
CA ILE A 15 -6.45 19.78 -7.98
C ILE A 15 -6.77 20.96 -7.08
N LYS A 16 -7.02 20.70 -5.79
CA LYS A 16 -7.35 21.76 -4.83
C LYS A 16 -6.70 21.55 -3.46
N GLY A 17 -6.94 22.50 -2.56
CA GLY A 17 -6.44 22.45 -1.19
C GLY A 17 -4.92 22.62 -1.08
N LYS A 18 -4.39 22.23 0.09
CA LYS A 18 -2.96 22.21 0.39
C LYS A 18 -2.35 20.95 -0.22
N THR A 19 -2.17 20.98 -1.52
CA THR A 19 -1.64 19.86 -2.31
C THR A 19 -0.28 20.22 -2.89
N THR A 20 0.69 19.34 -2.66
CA THR A 20 2.03 19.40 -3.25
C THR A 20 2.23 18.15 -4.11
N ILE A 21 2.63 18.35 -5.37
CA ILE A 21 2.93 17.29 -6.34
C ILE A 21 4.37 17.52 -6.80
N GLY A 22 5.20 16.48 -6.76
CA GLY A 22 6.60 16.51 -7.21
C GLY A 22 6.75 16.60 -8.73
N SER A 23 7.90 16.20 -9.24
CA SER A 23 8.28 16.33 -10.65
C SER A 23 7.91 15.09 -11.48
N GLU A 24 7.80 15.29 -12.81
CA GLU A 24 7.62 14.21 -13.79
C GLU A 24 6.37 13.32 -13.56
N ASN A 25 5.34 13.83 -12.88
CA ASN A 25 4.09 13.10 -12.70
C ASN A 25 3.21 13.23 -13.94
N HIS A 26 2.42 12.20 -14.26
CA HIS A 26 1.39 12.27 -15.32
C HIS A 26 0.02 11.99 -14.73
N ILE A 27 -0.84 13.02 -14.74
CA ILE A 27 -2.18 12.97 -14.14
C ILE A 27 -3.23 13.08 -15.25
N TYR A 28 -3.98 11.99 -15.44
CA TYR A 28 -4.95 11.83 -16.52
C TYR A 28 -6.31 12.42 -16.17
N SER A 29 -7.12 12.63 -17.21
CA SER A 29 -8.41 13.32 -17.15
C SER A 29 -9.35 12.81 -16.07
N PHE A 30 -10.10 13.73 -15.48
CA PHE A 30 -11.12 13.48 -14.46
C PHE A 30 -10.60 12.96 -13.13
N ALA A 31 -9.29 12.99 -12.88
CA ALA A 31 -8.75 12.79 -11.53
C ALA A 31 -9.14 13.96 -10.61
N SER A 32 -9.48 13.64 -9.35
CA SER A 32 -9.76 14.62 -8.30
C SER A 32 -8.79 14.46 -7.13
N ILE A 33 -7.93 15.46 -6.93
CA ILE A 33 -6.82 15.40 -5.96
C ILE A 33 -6.92 16.56 -4.98
N GLY A 34 -6.79 16.25 -3.70
CA GLY A 34 -6.88 17.25 -2.63
C GLY A 34 -8.31 17.60 -2.23
N ASP A 35 -9.28 16.74 -2.58
CA ASP A 35 -10.64 16.81 -2.06
C ASP A 35 -10.69 16.61 -0.55
N ASP A 36 -11.78 17.07 0.06
CA ASP A 36 -12.01 16.89 1.49
C ASP A 36 -12.20 15.40 1.82
N PRO A 37 -11.74 14.95 3.00
CA PRO A 37 -12.03 13.60 3.50
C PRO A 37 -13.52 13.27 3.44
N GLN A 38 -13.85 12.03 3.06
CA GLN A 38 -15.21 11.48 3.19
C GLN A 38 -15.52 11.05 4.63
N ASP A 39 -15.04 11.81 5.61
CA ASP A 39 -15.33 11.64 7.04
C ASP A 39 -16.32 12.73 7.47
N LYS A 40 -17.45 12.32 8.03
CA LYS A 40 -18.49 13.24 8.55
C LYS A 40 -17.99 14.16 9.66
N LYS A 41 -16.87 13.83 10.30
CA LYS A 41 -16.24 14.64 11.34
C LYS A 41 -15.35 15.75 10.76
N TYR A 42 -14.99 15.68 9.48
CA TYR A 42 -14.13 16.69 8.87
C TYR A 42 -14.81 18.06 8.89
N ASN A 43 -14.07 19.07 9.36
CA ASN A 43 -14.58 20.41 9.56
C ASN A 43 -13.66 21.47 8.93
N ASN A 44 -13.36 21.32 7.63
CA ASN A 44 -12.52 22.25 6.85
C ASN A 44 -11.14 22.50 7.48
N GLU A 45 -10.56 21.44 8.04
CA GLU A 45 -9.30 21.51 8.76
C GLU A 45 -8.10 21.70 7.82
N ASP A 46 -7.04 22.39 8.28
CA ASP A 46 -5.81 22.61 7.51
C ASP A 46 -5.01 21.31 7.37
N THR A 47 -5.31 20.57 6.30
CA THR A 47 -4.82 19.23 6.01
C THR A 47 -4.36 19.17 4.55
N SER A 48 -3.51 18.20 4.22
CA SER A 48 -2.77 18.20 2.96
C SER A 48 -2.83 16.89 2.19
N VAL A 49 -2.41 16.98 0.92
CA VAL A 49 -1.96 15.87 0.09
C VAL A 49 -0.52 16.15 -0.34
N GLU A 50 0.35 15.15 -0.24
CA GLU A 50 1.72 15.20 -0.75
C GLU A 50 1.93 14.01 -1.70
N ILE A 51 2.29 14.29 -2.95
CA ILE A 51 2.59 13.29 -3.98
C ILE A 51 4.03 13.51 -4.43
N GLY A 52 4.83 12.45 -4.45
CA GLY A 52 6.22 12.46 -4.90
C GLY A 52 6.35 12.64 -6.42
N ASN A 53 7.29 11.93 -7.01
CA ASN A 53 7.76 12.11 -8.38
C ASN A 53 7.43 10.90 -9.25
N ARG A 54 7.33 11.12 -10.56
CA ARG A 54 7.19 10.04 -11.57
C ARG A 54 6.00 9.11 -11.34
N ASN A 55 4.95 9.58 -10.65
CA ASN A 55 3.72 8.83 -10.50
C ASN A 55 2.86 8.98 -11.75
N THR A 56 2.20 7.89 -12.15
CA THR A 56 1.14 7.92 -13.15
C THR A 56 -0.21 7.74 -12.48
N ILE A 57 -1.08 8.72 -12.60
CA ILE A 57 -2.41 8.76 -11.98
C ILE A 57 -3.46 8.78 -13.08
N ARG A 58 -4.17 7.67 -13.25
CA ARG A 58 -5.12 7.45 -14.33
C ARG A 58 -6.50 8.05 -14.04
N GLU A 59 -7.38 7.90 -15.01
CA GLU A 59 -8.67 8.57 -15.10
C GLU A 59 -9.57 8.28 -13.90
N TYR A 60 -10.36 9.27 -13.48
CA TYR A 60 -11.33 9.13 -12.38
C TYR A 60 -10.74 8.68 -11.03
N THR A 61 -9.43 8.83 -10.84
CA THR A 61 -8.79 8.59 -9.54
C THR A 61 -9.23 9.66 -8.54
N SER A 62 -9.45 9.28 -7.29
CA SER A 62 -9.72 10.22 -6.20
C SER A 62 -8.70 10.07 -5.07
N ILE A 63 -8.09 11.19 -4.67
CA ILE A 63 -7.11 11.26 -3.58
C ILE A 63 -7.53 12.38 -2.64
N ASN A 64 -7.91 12.04 -1.41
CA ASN A 64 -8.38 13.01 -0.43
C ASN A 64 -7.25 13.48 0.49
N LYS A 65 -7.36 14.72 1.01
CA LYS A 65 -6.48 15.24 2.07
C LYS A 65 -6.63 14.39 3.34
N GLY A 66 -5.69 14.54 4.28
CA GLY A 66 -5.78 13.92 5.60
C GLY A 66 -6.83 14.55 6.52
N THR A 67 -6.83 14.12 7.79
CA THR A 67 -7.65 14.69 8.88
C THR A 67 -6.78 15.06 10.08
N THR A 68 -7.20 16.03 10.89
CA THR A 68 -6.40 16.41 12.09
C THR A 68 -6.38 15.36 13.19
N GLN A 69 -7.23 14.33 13.08
CA GLN A 69 -7.29 13.25 14.07
C GLN A 69 -6.16 12.23 13.89
N ASP A 70 -5.40 12.33 12.80
CA ASP A 70 -4.24 11.50 12.53
C ASP A 70 -3.07 12.35 12.02
N VAL A 71 -2.43 11.97 10.91
CA VAL A 71 -1.23 12.62 10.37
C VAL A 71 -1.56 13.99 9.74
N GLY A 72 -2.81 14.22 9.35
CA GLY A 72 -3.26 15.45 8.68
C GLY A 72 -2.80 15.56 7.24
N THR A 73 -2.18 14.52 6.69
CA THR A 73 -1.66 14.48 5.33
C THR A 73 -1.76 13.09 4.73
N THR A 74 -2.38 12.98 3.56
CA THR A 74 -2.28 11.79 2.71
C THR A 74 -1.00 11.88 1.88
N ARG A 75 -0.14 10.87 1.94
CA ARG A 75 1.17 10.86 1.27
C ARG A 75 1.29 9.71 0.27
N LEU A 76 1.82 10.01 -0.90
CA LEU A 76 2.24 9.05 -1.91
C LEU A 76 3.71 9.30 -2.25
N GLY A 77 4.51 8.24 -2.29
CA GLY A 77 5.91 8.30 -2.70
C GLY A 77 6.09 8.48 -4.21
N ASP A 78 7.08 7.79 -4.76
CA ASP A 78 7.54 7.92 -6.13
C ASP A 78 7.19 6.70 -6.99
N ASP A 79 7.18 6.87 -8.30
CA ASP A 79 7.13 5.77 -9.29
C ASP A 79 5.90 4.86 -9.14
N ASN A 80 4.80 5.38 -8.59
CA ASN A 80 3.57 4.60 -8.42
C ASN A 80 2.73 4.59 -9.71
N TRP A 81 2.12 3.44 -9.99
CA TRP A 81 1.21 3.25 -11.10
C TRP A 81 -0.23 3.08 -10.61
N ILE A 82 -1.00 4.17 -10.68
CA ILE A 82 -2.36 4.27 -10.13
C ILE A 82 -3.36 4.24 -11.29
N MET A 83 -4.04 3.11 -11.49
CA MET A 83 -4.98 2.92 -12.60
C MET A 83 -6.35 3.55 -12.34
N ALA A 84 -7.22 3.50 -13.36
CA ALA A 84 -8.46 4.27 -13.35
C ALA A 84 -9.40 3.87 -12.20
N TYR A 85 -10.14 4.85 -11.68
CA TYR A 85 -11.09 4.72 -10.57
C TYR A 85 -10.49 4.27 -9.24
N VAL A 86 -9.17 4.37 -9.06
CA VAL A 86 -8.57 4.11 -7.76
C VAL A 86 -9.02 5.19 -6.76
N HIS A 87 -9.32 4.77 -5.54
CA HIS A 87 -9.62 5.67 -4.43
C HIS A 87 -8.56 5.54 -3.34
N ILE A 88 -7.94 6.65 -2.99
CA ILE A 88 -7.03 6.78 -1.86
C ILE A 88 -7.68 7.76 -0.87
N ALA A 89 -8.23 7.21 0.21
CA ALA A 89 -8.87 7.99 1.25
C ALA A 89 -7.86 8.81 2.07
N HIS A 90 -8.41 9.58 3.00
CA HIS A 90 -7.65 10.44 3.90
C HIS A 90 -6.59 9.69 4.72
N ASP A 91 -5.46 10.35 4.96
CA ASP A 91 -4.35 9.91 5.82
C ASP A 91 -3.64 8.63 5.35
N CYS A 92 -3.92 8.13 4.15
CA CYS A 92 -3.17 7.02 3.61
C CYS A 92 -1.69 7.39 3.44
N GLN A 93 -0.81 6.47 3.80
CA GLN A 93 0.64 6.60 3.61
C GLN A 93 1.08 5.53 2.62
N VAL A 94 1.30 5.91 1.37
CA VAL A 94 1.68 5.04 0.27
C VAL A 94 3.15 5.26 -0.05
N GLY A 95 3.93 4.19 -0.07
CA GLY A 95 5.33 4.19 -0.47
C GLY A 95 5.54 4.39 -1.97
N SER A 96 6.56 3.75 -2.50
CA SER A 96 7.02 3.90 -3.88
C SER A 96 6.91 2.61 -4.69
N ASN A 97 6.91 2.73 -6.02
CA ASN A 97 6.86 1.60 -6.96
C ASN A 97 5.64 0.68 -6.80
N THR A 98 4.55 1.20 -6.23
CA THR A 98 3.32 0.45 -6.02
C THR A 98 2.47 0.42 -7.29
N ILE A 99 1.62 -0.59 -7.41
CA ILE A 99 0.66 -0.71 -8.52
C ILE A 99 -0.73 -0.87 -7.94
N PHE A 100 -1.63 0.05 -8.32
CA PHE A 100 -3.04 -0.02 -8.01
C PHE A 100 -3.80 -0.28 -9.30
N ALA A 101 -4.29 -1.50 -9.50
CA ALA A 101 -5.14 -1.79 -10.65
C ALA A 101 -6.53 -1.16 -10.48
N ASN A 102 -7.29 -1.13 -11.58
CA ASN A 102 -8.56 -0.41 -11.68
C ASN A 102 -9.48 -0.66 -10.49
N ASN A 103 -10.12 0.40 -10.00
CA ASN A 103 -11.07 0.35 -8.89
C ASN A 103 -10.51 -0.16 -7.55
N THR A 104 -9.18 -0.16 -7.37
CA THR A 104 -8.62 -0.41 -6.04
C THR A 104 -9.09 0.68 -5.08
N THR A 105 -9.56 0.29 -3.90
CA THR A 105 -10.06 1.22 -2.89
C THR A 105 -9.31 1.06 -1.57
N LEU A 106 -8.64 2.13 -1.14
CA LEU A 106 -8.10 2.25 0.21
C LEU A 106 -9.06 3.09 1.05
N ALA A 107 -9.51 2.55 2.18
CA ALA A 107 -10.16 3.35 3.20
C ALA A 107 -9.14 4.18 3.99
N GLY A 108 -9.60 5.04 4.92
CA GLY A 108 -8.73 5.98 5.62
C GLY A 108 -7.59 5.32 6.40
N HIS A 109 -6.47 6.02 6.54
CA HIS A 109 -5.33 5.62 7.38
C HIS A 109 -4.62 4.32 6.94
N VAL A 110 -4.78 3.90 5.69
CA VAL A 110 -4.09 2.69 5.19
C VAL A 110 -2.61 3.02 4.93
N ILE A 111 -1.73 2.13 5.39
CA ILE A 111 -0.29 2.21 5.13
C ILE A 111 0.06 1.16 4.07
N VAL A 112 0.71 1.58 2.99
CA VAL A 112 1.12 0.72 1.87
C VAL A 112 2.63 0.82 1.71
N GLY A 113 3.33 -0.30 1.92
CA GLY A 113 4.77 -0.39 1.69
C GLY A 113 5.14 -0.44 0.20
N ASP A 114 6.42 -0.31 -0.08
CA ASP A 114 6.93 -0.25 -1.44
C ASP A 114 6.60 -1.52 -2.24
N TYR A 115 6.47 -1.37 -3.56
CA TYR A 115 6.29 -2.49 -4.50
C TYR A 115 5.04 -3.35 -4.31
N VAL A 116 4.10 -2.93 -3.46
CA VAL A 116 2.81 -3.59 -3.29
C VAL A 116 2.01 -3.52 -4.58
N ILE A 117 1.33 -4.62 -4.90
CA ILE A 117 0.43 -4.69 -6.04
C ILE A 117 -0.98 -5.01 -5.55
N PHE A 118 -1.91 -4.16 -5.91
CA PHE A 118 -3.34 -4.36 -5.75
C PHE A 118 -3.95 -4.74 -7.10
N GLY A 119 -4.56 -5.92 -7.17
CA GLY A 119 -5.36 -6.36 -8.30
C GLY A 119 -6.65 -5.56 -8.43
N GLY A 120 -7.32 -5.64 -9.59
CA GLY A 120 -8.50 -4.82 -9.85
C GLY A 120 -9.61 -5.08 -8.83
N PHE A 121 -10.32 -4.03 -8.42
CA PHE A 121 -11.39 -4.10 -7.41
C PHE A 121 -10.94 -4.67 -6.05
N SER A 122 -9.63 -4.69 -5.76
CA SER A 122 -9.13 -5.04 -4.43
C SER A 122 -9.19 -3.84 -3.49
N GLY A 123 -8.91 -4.05 -2.21
CA GLY A 123 -8.90 -2.95 -1.28
C GLY A 123 -8.45 -3.31 0.12
N ALA A 124 -8.27 -2.27 0.92
CA ALA A 124 -7.87 -2.36 2.31
C ALA A 124 -8.83 -1.55 3.18
N HIS A 125 -9.31 -2.19 4.25
CA HIS A 125 -10.11 -1.52 5.26
C HIS A 125 -9.28 -0.48 6.02
N GLN A 126 -9.95 0.50 6.64
CA GLN A 126 -9.27 1.57 7.37
C GLN A 126 -8.28 1.03 8.40
N PHE A 127 -7.15 1.74 8.55
CA PHE A 127 -6.02 1.42 9.44
C PHE A 127 -5.22 0.15 9.09
N CYS A 128 -5.49 -0.53 7.98
CA CYS A 128 -4.70 -1.70 7.60
C CYS A 128 -3.31 -1.30 7.12
N LYS A 129 -2.32 -2.13 7.46
CA LYS A 129 -0.95 -2.05 6.93
C LYS A 129 -0.72 -3.13 5.88
N ILE A 130 -0.19 -2.75 4.73
CA ILE A 130 0.10 -3.63 3.60
C ILE A 130 1.61 -3.62 3.38
N GLY A 131 2.26 -4.71 3.77
CA GLY A 131 3.71 -4.82 3.78
C GLY A 131 4.31 -4.85 2.39
N ALA A 132 5.56 -4.42 2.27
CA ALA A 132 6.26 -4.29 1.00
C ALA A 132 6.24 -5.57 0.15
N HIS A 133 6.21 -5.42 -1.17
CA HIS A 133 6.17 -6.50 -2.17
C HIS A 133 4.98 -7.48 -2.06
N SER A 134 3.98 -7.19 -1.23
CA SER A 134 2.76 -7.99 -1.15
C SER A 134 1.93 -7.90 -2.41
N PHE A 135 1.03 -8.87 -2.60
CA PHE A 135 0.11 -8.89 -3.72
C PHE A 135 -1.30 -9.20 -3.26
N LEU A 136 -2.26 -8.32 -3.57
CA LEU A 136 -3.68 -8.58 -3.40
C LEU A 136 -4.27 -8.96 -4.76
N GLY A 137 -4.95 -10.10 -4.82
CA GLY A 137 -5.65 -10.52 -6.03
C GLY A 137 -6.83 -9.65 -6.40
N MET A 138 -7.31 -9.81 -7.62
CA MET A 138 -8.56 -9.17 -8.08
C MET A 138 -9.71 -9.48 -7.09
N TYR A 139 -10.56 -8.49 -6.80
CA TYR A 139 -11.66 -8.58 -5.84
C TYR A 139 -11.27 -8.98 -4.40
N SER A 140 -10.00 -8.82 -4.01
CA SER A 140 -9.56 -9.20 -2.67
C SER A 140 -9.64 -8.02 -1.70
N GLY A 141 -10.27 -8.23 -0.55
CA GLY A 141 -10.41 -7.22 0.50
C GLY A 141 -9.73 -7.67 1.79
N VAL A 142 -8.81 -6.86 2.31
CA VAL A 142 -8.17 -7.12 3.62
C VAL A 142 -8.75 -6.22 4.70
N ALA A 143 -9.07 -6.83 5.85
CA ALA A 143 -9.51 -6.13 7.06
C ALA A 143 -8.49 -6.20 8.22
N ARG A 144 -7.36 -6.86 7.93
CA ARG A 144 -6.22 -7.11 8.80
C ARG A 144 -4.93 -6.81 8.03
N ASP A 145 -3.84 -6.69 8.76
CA ASP A 145 -2.55 -6.33 8.18
C ASP A 145 -2.03 -7.46 7.27
N LEU A 146 -1.47 -7.11 6.12
CA LEU A 146 -0.91 -8.05 5.14
C LEU A 146 0.62 -8.03 5.23
N PRO A 147 1.28 -9.09 5.75
CA PRO A 147 2.73 -9.10 5.87
C PRO A 147 3.45 -8.97 4.53
N PRO A 148 4.67 -8.40 4.53
CA PRO A 148 5.50 -8.29 3.34
C PRO A 148 5.61 -9.60 2.58
N TYR A 149 5.75 -9.49 1.26
CA TYR A 149 5.92 -10.60 0.33
C TYR A 149 4.72 -11.54 0.18
N VAL A 150 3.66 -11.40 0.98
CA VAL A 150 2.54 -12.35 0.98
C VAL A 150 1.56 -12.06 -0.15
N ILE A 151 1.06 -13.12 -0.78
CA ILE A 151 -0.08 -13.07 -1.71
C ILE A 151 -1.36 -13.35 -0.91
N VAL A 152 -2.39 -12.54 -1.11
CA VAL A 152 -3.76 -12.83 -0.66
C VAL A 152 -4.76 -12.85 -1.81
N MET A 153 -5.80 -13.67 -1.67
CA MET A 153 -6.90 -13.78 -2.61
C MET A 153 -8.22 -13.99 -1.87
N GLY A 154 -9.31 -13.41 -2.39
CA GLY A 154 -10.69 -13.71 -2.02
C GLY A 154 -11.36 -12.69 -1.10
N GLN A 155 -12.61 -12.98 -0.72
CA GLN A 155 -13.43 -12.19 0.17
C GLN A 155 -14.17 -13.13 1.15
N PRO A 156 -13.66 -13.33 2.39
CA PRO A 156 -12.50 -12.67 2.98
C PRO A 156 -11.17 -13.07 2.34
N ALA A 157 -10.20 -12.16 2.33
CA ALA A 157 -8.87 -12.41 1.76
C ALA A 157 -8.05 -13.40 2.63
N GLU A 158 -7.54 -14.45 2.00
CA GLU A 158 -6.71 -15.48 2.65
C GLU A 158 -5.30 -15.52 2.05
N PRO A 159 -4.25 -15.80 2.85
CA PRO A 159 -2.90 -16.04 2.36
C PRO A 159 -2.84 -17.23 1.37
N ARG A 160 -2.19 -17.04 0.23
CA ARG A 160 -2.02 -18.05 -0.84
C ARG A 160 -0.57 -18.40 -1.15
N GLY A 161 0.38 -17.83 -0.42
CA GLY A 161 1.81 -18.05 -0.64
C GLY A 161 2.59 -16.73 -0.61
N ILE A 162 3.78 -16.77 -1.20
CA ILE A 162 4.63 -15.60 -1.37
C ILE A 162 4.59 -15.09 -2.82
N ASN A 163 4.88 -13.80 -3.03
CA ASN A 163 4.96 -13.13 -4.31
C ASN A 163 6.25 -13.50 -5.07
N LEU A 164 6.43 -14.80 -5.33
CA LEU A 164 7.66 -15.35 -5.89
C LEU A 164 8.07 -14.68 -7.20
N GLU A 165 7.11 -14.47 -8.11
CA GLU A 165 7.39 -13.85 -9.40
C GLU A 165 7.72 -12.36 -9.26
N GLY A 166 7.05 -11.64 -8.35
CA GLY A 166 7.39 -10.26 -8.05
C GLY A 166 8.78 -10.10 -7.41
N LEU A 167 9.19 -11.05 -6.57
CA LEU A 167 10.52 -11.08 -5.96
C LEU A 167 11.62 -11.35 -7.00
N LYS A 168 11.43 -12.34 -7.87
CA LYS A 168 12.37 -12.66 -8.96
C LYS A 168 12.57 -11.50 -9.93
N ARG A 169 11.50 -10.79 -10.28
CA ARG A 169 11.57 -9.60 -11.17
C ARG A 169 12.33 -8.43 -10.56
N ARG A 170 12.60 -8.48 -9.25
CA ARG A 170 13.33 -7.47 -8.48
C ARG A 170 14.64 -8.04 -7.95
N ASP A 171 15.15 -9.06 -8.62
CA ASP A 171 16.48 -9.65 -8.41
C ASP A 171 16.75 -10.17 -6.99
N PHE A 172 15.70 -10.57 -6.26
CA PHE A 172 15.88 -11.33 -5.02
C PHE A 172 16.56 -12.66 -5.35
N ASN A 173 17.68 -12.93 -4.69
CA ASN A 173 18.46 -14.13 -4.94
C ASN A 173 17.78 -15.39 -4.36
N SER A 174 18.30 -16.57 -4.70
CA SER A 174 17.73 -17.85 -4.29
C SER A 174 17.71 -18.05 -2.78
N ASP A 175 18.69 -17.53 -2.06
CA ASP A 175 18.80 -17.66 -0.60
C ASP A 175 17.78 -16.77 0.11
N GLN A 176 17.61 -15.52 -0.34
CA GLN A 176 16.57 -14.61 0.15
C GLN A 176 15.17 -15.19 -0.06
N ILE A 177 14.90 -15.72 -1.27
CA ILE A 177 13.62 -16.35 -1.58
C ILE A 177 13.40 -17.58 -0.68
N ARG A 178 14.43 -18.37 -0.38
CA ARG A 178 14.34 -19.51 0.54
C ARG A 178 14.02 -19.03 1.96
N ASN A 179 14.63 -17.95 2.43
CA ASN A 179 14.37 -17.35 3.73
C ASN A 179 12.91 -16.91 3.85
N ILE A 180 12.41 -16.15 2.86
CA ILE A 180 11.00 -15.70 2.81
C ILE A 180 10.03 -16.89 2.78
N LYS A 181 10.30 -17.94 1.99
CA LYS A 181 9.47 -19.17 2.00
C LYS A 181 9.45 -19.84 3.37
N THR A 182 10.59 -19.87 4.04
CA THR A 182 10.72 -20.47 5.38
C THR A 182 9.94 -19.65 6.41
N ALA A 183 10.06 -18.32 6.37
CA ALA A 183 9.30 -17.43 7.22
C ALA A 183 7.78 -17.56 6.98
N TYR A 184 7.34 -17.63 5.72
CA TYR A 184 5.94 -17.89 5.38
C TYR A 184 5.43 -19.20 5.99
N LYS A 185 6.24 -20.27 5.94
CA LYS A 185 5.89 -21.56 6.54
C LYS A 185 5.71 -21.42 8.05
N TYR A 186 6.63 -20.75 8.74
CA TYR A 186 6.48 -20.49 10.19
C TYR A 186 5.24 -19.68 10.51
N LEU A 187 4.95 -18.64 9.72
CA LEU A 187 3.77 -17.81 9.92
C LEU A 187 2.47 -18.60 9.73
N TYR A 188 2.35 -19.41 8.68
CA TYR A 188 1.04 -19.88 8.22
C TYR A 188 0.84 -21.40 8.20
N MET A 189 1.90 -22.20 8.31
CA MET A 189 1.83 -23.64 8.04
C MET A 189 2.40 -24.52 9.16
N SER A 190 3.02 -23.94 10.18
CA SER A 190 3.71 -24.69 11.24
C SER A 190 2.89 -24.84 12.54
N GLU A 191 1.60 -24.51 12.53
CA GLU A 191 0.72 -24.55 13.72
C GLU A 191 1.25 -23.75 14.93
N LEU A 192 2.12 -22.77 14.67
CA LEU A 192 2.73 -21.93 15.69
C LEU A 192 1.82 -20.76 16.05
N ARG A 193 1.88 -20.34 17.32
CA ARG A 193 1.39 -19.01 17.70
C ARG A 193 2.26 -17.93 17.06
N LEU A 194 1.72 -16.72 16.92
CA LEU A 194 2.43 -15.63 16.25
C LEU A 194 3.79 -15.32 16.91
N GLU A 195 3.83 -15.27 18.25
CA GLU A 195 5.06 -15.04 19.00
C GLU A 195 6.13 -16.12 18.73
N GLU A 196 5.74 -17.39 18.72
CA GLU A 196 6.64 -18.51 18.43
C GLU A 196 7.16 -18.46 16.98
N ALA A 197 6.27 -18.11 16.03
CA ALA A 197 6.66 -17.91 14.64
C ALA A 197 7.66 -16.76 14.49
N ILE A 198 7.45 -15.63 15.18
CA ILE A 198 8.38 -14.50 15.22
C ILE A 198 9.73 -14.93 15.78
N SER A 199 9.77 -15.65 16.91
CA SER A 199 11.03 -16.15 17.48
C SER A 199 11.77 -17.09 16.51
N LYS A 200 11.06 -17.91 15.73
CA LYS A 200 11.69 -18.75 14.69
C LYS A 200 12.22 -17.92 13.52
N ILE A 201 11.48 -16.91 13.08
CA ILE A 201 11.89 -16.03 11.98
C ILE A 201 13.15 -15.24 12.34
N GLN A 202 13.28 -14.79 13.59
CA GLN A 202 14.49 -14.08 14.09
C GLN A 202 15.77 -14.92 14.00
N THR A 203 15.67 -16.25 13.89
CA THR A 203 16.84 -17.13 13.74
C THR A 203 17.27 -17.32 12.28
N ILE A 204 16.48 -16.81 11.33
CA ILE A 204 16.81 -16.87 9.90
C ILE A 204 17.84 -15.76 9.63
N GLU A 205 18.95 -16.12 8.98
CA GLU A 205 19.95 -15.16 8.52
C GLU A 205 19.32 -14.14 7.57
N ASP A 206 19.54 -12.86 7.82
CA ASP A 206 19.08 -11.78 6.96
C ASP A 206 20.17 -11.40 5.96
N ILE A 207 19.92 -11.63 4.67
CA ILE A 207 20.96 -11.51 3.65
C ILE A 207 21.07 -10.07 3.15
N ALA A 208 19.93 -9.41 2.92
CA ALA A 208 19.90 -8.03 2.46
C ALA A 208 18.73 -7.21 3.02
N GLY A 209 18.22 -7.55 4.21
CA GLY A 209 17.14 -6.83 4.88
C GLY A 209 15.75 -7.41 4.65
N GLU A 210 15.63 -8.53 3.94
CA GLU A 210 14.33 -9.16 3.68
C GLU A 210 13.68 -9.70 4.96
N MET A 211 14.47 -10.16 5.92
CA MET A 211 13.94 -10.63 7.20
C MET A 211 13.67 -9.45 8.14
N THR A 212 14.52 -8.42 8.14
CA THR A 212 14.29 -7.17 8.88
C THR A 212 12.96 -6.53 8.49
N THR A 213 12.70 -6.39 7.18
CA THR A 213 11.44 -5.84 6.65
C THR A 213 10.21 -6.60 7.16
N LEU A 214 10.28 -7.94 7.18
CA LEU A 214 9.19 -8.76 7.71
C LEU A 214 9.05 -8.60 9.22
N PHE A 215 10.16 -8.60 9.95
CA PHE A 215 10.17 -8.52 11.41
C PHE A 215 9.60 -7.20 11.92
N GLU A 216 10.08 -6.07 11.39
CA GLU A 216 9.59 -4.74 11.76
C GLU A 216 8.09 -4.61 11.51
N PHE A 217 7.61 -5.11 10.36
CA PHE A 217 6.18 -5.14 10.08
C PHE A 217 5.38 -5.95 11.12
N LEU A 218 5.89 -7.12 11.50
CA LEU A 218 5.19 -7.98 12.46
C LEU A 218 5.16 -7.37 13.87
N GLN A 219 6.19 -6.61 14.26
CA GLN A 219 6.19 -5.86 15.52
C GLN A 219 5.21 -4.69 15.49
N ASP A 220 5.10 -4.01 14.36
CA ASP A 220 4.26 -2.83 14.21
C ASP A 220 2.80 -3.16 13.87
N SER A 221 2.47 -4.41 13.56
CA SER A 221 1.10 -4.84 13.21
C SER A 221 0.13 -4.58 14.38
N THR A 222 -0.82 -3.66 14.19
CA THR A 222 -1.80 -3.26 15.23
C THR A 222 -3.14 -3.97 15.10
N ARG A 223 -3.44 -4.54 13.92
CA ARG A 223 -4.74 -5.19 13.64
C ARG A 223 -4.67 -6.72 13.61
N GLY A 224 -3.49 -7.25 13.92
CA GLY A 224 -3.13 -8.63 13.63
C GLY A 224 -3.02 -8.88 12.12
N ILE A 225 -2.40 -9.99 11.76
CA ILE A 225 -2.17 -10.32 10.35
C ILE A 225 -3.32 -11.12 9.74
N VAL A 226 -3.50 -11.01 8.42
CA VAL A 226 -4.37 -11.91 7.64
C VAL A 226 -4.02 -13.37 7.93
N ARG A 227 -5.02 -14.22 8.07
CA ARG A 227 -4.89 -15.66 8.40
C ARG A 227 -5.91 -16.44 7.58
N LYS A 228 -5.64 -17.73 7.35
CA LYS A 228 -6.66 -18.66 6.88
C LYS A 228 -7.63 -18.94 8.02
N ASN A 229 -8.94 -18.87 7.76
CA ASN A 229 -9.95 -19.29 8.72
C ASN A 229 -9.97 -20.82 8.87
#